data_AF-A0A7X0PJ23-F1
#
_entry.id   AF-A0A7X0PJ23-F1
#
_cell.length_a   1.000
_cell.length_b   1.000
_cell.length_c   1.000
_cell.angle_alpha   90.00
_cell.angle_beta   90.00
_cell.angle_gamma   90.00
#
_symmetry.space_group_name_H-M   'P 1'
#
loop_
_entity.id
_entity.type
_entity.pdbx_description
1 polymer ?
#
loop_
_entity_poly.entity_id
_entity_poly.type
_entity_poly.pdbx_seq_one_letter_code
_entity_poly.pdbx_strand_id
1 'polypeptide(L)'
;MIFDRETYKRFFLGYDIIDCTIGFEDGRLGFLLAEIKEGKAHDDHYQLRLLAVKRTNPVDTRFFSMSTNALSHWSDLCSAWEPGHAEFVGVDTGRTVYGYRPKVHKGQEARIPFHRVPAGAEARYDSIVRRTVRAGTTVFAVGWPFRVYERLGPDQWREHTDIPLPEGLDSTDEDTFDEAMGLDQSSFHYLAGRSALDLYVVGSRGAVWRRQGQAWRQLAFPSDLSLRTVAVAPNGMAYITDENGRVWKGLDDGWRCLTPVWKHHEGFKDSAWFAGRLWCTGDKGGLYVLQGRRMVLAQDARAQPMPWEFSSAARRLDVSPDGRVLLIAGGVWAAQFDGSDWKWLIREMPKARDIADGAIEVLASN
;
A
#
# COMPACT_ATOMS: atom_id res chain seq x y z
N MET A 1 20.78 5.55 15.85
CA MET A 1 20.13 5.77 14.55
C MET A 1 20.12 4.45 13.78
N ILE A 2 19.06 4.09 13.05
CA ILE A 2 19.01 2.78 12.34
C ILE A 2 19.92 2.77 11.12
N PHE A 3 19.95 3.90 10.40
CA PHE A 3 20.81 4.16 9.26
C PHE A 3 21.76 5.31 9.60
N ASP A 4 23.01 5.17 9.19
CA ASP A 4 24.05 6.21 9.21
C ASP A 4 24.35 6.68 7.77
N ARG A 5 25.33 7.57 7.62
CA ARG A 5 25.71 8.12 6.31
C ARG A 5 26.18 7.04 5.32
N GLU A 6 26.92 6.04 5.79
CA GLU A 6 27.51 5.02 4.92
C GLU A 6 26.45 3.99 4.48
N THR A 7 25.58 3.57 5.39
CA THR A 7 24.43 2.72 5.06
C THR A 7 23.41 3.45 4.18
N TYR A 8 23.21 4.75 4.36
CA TYR A 8 22.40 5.56 3.45
C TYR A 8 22.96 5.54 2.02
N LYS A 9 24.25 5.88 1.87
CA LYS A 9 24.94 5.84 0.56
C LYS A 9 24.85 4.47 -0.10
N ARG A 10 25.02 3.41 0.69
CA ARG A 10 24.97 2.03 0.19
C ARG A 10 23.59 1.64 -0.33
N PHE A 11 22.53 2.00 0.40
CA PHE A 11 21.19 1.43 0.16
C PHE A 11 20.22 2.36 -0.55
N PHE A 12 20.30 3.68 -0.36
CA PHE A 12 19.29 4.65 -0.82
C PHE A 12 19.81 5.66 -1.83
N LEU A 13 21.12 5.92 -1.90
CA LEU A 13 21.66 6.88 -2.88
C LEU A 13 21.35 6.40 -4.31
N GLY A 14 20.65 7.24 -5.08
CA GLY A 14 20.20 6.92 -6.43
C GLY A 14 18.90 6.14 -6.50
N TYR A 15 18.15 6.01 -5.41
CA TYR A 15 16.85 5.33 -5.38
C TYR A 15 15.79 6.14 -4.62
N ASP A 16 14.54 6.05 -5.08
CA ASP A 16 13.35 6.50 -4.35
C ASP A 16 12.67 5.32 -3.66
N ILE A 17 12.17 5.53 -2.44
CA ILE A 17 11.28 4.62 -1.75
C ILE A 17 9.89 4.73 -2.38
N ILE A 18 9.46 3.65 -3.05
CA ILE A 18 8.15 3.57 -3.70
C ILE A 18 7.12 2.83 -2.84
N ASP A 19 7.56 1.93 -1.96
CA ASP A 19 6.69 1.24 -0.98
C ASP A 19 7.42 0.81 0.29
N CYS A 20 6.67 0.58 1.36
CA CYS A 20 7.17 0.15 2.65
C CYS A 20 6.20 -0.77 3.39
N THR A 21 6.73 -1.64 4.25
CA THR A 21 5.93 -2.49 5.12
C THR A 21 6.65 -2.78 6.44
N ILE A 22 5.89 -3.06 7.49
CA ILE A 22 6.37 -3.40 8.83
C ILE A 22 5.59 -4.61 9.37
N GLY A 23 6.30 -5.63 9.86
CA GLY A 23 5.64 -6.75 10.55
C GLY A 23 6.26 -8.13 10.40
N PHE A 24 7.26 -8.29 9.53
CA PHE A 24 8.00 -9.54 9.40
C PHE A 24 8.82 -9.85 10.69
N GLU A 25 8.67 -11.05 11.29
CA GLU A 25 9.35 -11.49 12.53
C GLU A 25 9.33 -10.42 13.66
N ASP A 26 10.47 -10.11 14.29
CA ASP A 26 10.68 -9.11 15.36
C ASP A 26 10.43 -7.64 14.92
N GLY A 27 9.43 -7.39 14.08
CA GLY A 27 9.09 -6.07 13.54
C GLY A 27 10.11 -5.55 12.53
N ARG A 28 10.63 -6.42 11.64
CA ARG A 28 11.50 -6.00 10.55
C ARG A 28 10.79 -5.02 9.63
N LEU A 29 11.58 -4.13 9.04
CA LEU A 29 11.13 -3.15 8.05
C LEU A 29 11.47 -3.66 6.66
N GLY A 30 10.54 -3.48 5.74
CA GLY A 30 10.73 -3.69 4.31
C GLY A 30 10.59 -2.37 3.56
N PHE A 31 11.49 -2.12 2.64
CA PHE A 31 11.41 -1.01 1.69
C PHE A 31 11.58 -1.54 0.27
N LEU A 32 10.73 -1.08 -0.64
CA LEU A 32 10.89 -1.26 -2.07
C LEU A 32 11.39 0.04 -2.67
N LEU A 33 12.56 -0.03 -3.27
CA LEU A 33 13.30 1.11 -3.79
C LEU A 33 13.35 1.03 -5.31
N ALA A 34 13.07 2.12 -6.00
CA ALA A 34 13.19 2.23 -7.46
C ALA A 34 14.36 3.14 -7.83
N GLU A 35 15.19 2.70 -8.77
CA GLU A 35 16.30 3.48 -9.29
C GLU A 35 15.81 4.81 -9.88
N ILE A 36 16.44 5.92 -9.47
CA ILE A 36 16.17 7.25 -10.02
C ILE A 36 16.89 7.35 -11.36
N LYS A 37 16.14 7.48 -12.45
CA LYS A 37 16.68 7.71 -13.79
C LYS A 37 16.24 9.08 -14.30
N GLU A 38 17.18 10.01 -14.44
CA GLU A 38 16.93 11.31 -15.09
C GLU A 38 16.73 11.13 -16.60
N GLY A 39 15.72 11.80 -17.18
CA GLY A 39 15.57 11.95 -18.63
C GLY A 39 15.16 10.70 -19.42
N LYS A 40 14.65 9.66 -18.75
CA LYS A 40 14.19 8.41 -19.38
C LYS A 40 12.66 8.33 -19.50
N ALA A 41 12.18 7.61 -20.51
CA ALA A 41 10.75 7.41 -20.71
C ALA A 41 10.17 6.53 -19.59
N HIS A 42 8.89 6.69 -19.26
CA HIS A 42 8.21 5.91 -18.20
C HIS A 42 8.25 4.38 -18.42
N ASP A 43 8.52 3.94 -19.66
CA ASP A 43 8.55 2.53 -20.06
C ASP A 43 9.94 1.88 -19.93
N ASP A 44 10.97 2.62 -19.54
CA ASP A 44 12.31 2.06 -19.33
C ASP A 44 12.33 1.13 -18.10
N HIS A 45 12.95 -0.05 -18.22
CA HIS A 45 13.10 -0.96 -17.09
C HIS A 45 13.83 -0.28 -15.93
N TYR A 46 13.16 -0.17 -14.77
CA TYR A 46 13.75 0.32 -13.53
C TYR A 46 14.42 -0.84 -12.78
N GLN A 47 15.62 -0.61 -12.25
CA GLN A 47 16.13 -1.53 -11.26
C GLN A 47 15.39 -1.29 -9.95
N LEU A 48 14.67 -2.30 -9.46
CA LEU A 48 14.10 -2.27 -8.13
C LEU A 48 15.04 -2.94 -7.14
N ARG A 49 14.95 -2.53 -5.88
CA ARG A 49 15.67 -3.11 -4.75
C ARG A 49 14.72 -3.33 -3.58
N LEU A 50 14.61 -4.58 -3.15
CA LEU A 50 14.02 -4.92 -1.87
C LEU A 50 15.09 -4.80 -0.79
N LEU A 51 14.81 -3.98 0.23
CA LEU A 51 15.66 -3.82 1.42
C LEU A 51 14.88 -4.29 2.66
N ALA A 52 15.44 -5.27 3.37
CA ALA A 52 14.94 -5.76 4.64
C ALA A 52 15.87 -5.33 5.79
N VAL A 53 15.28 -4.86 6.90
CA VAL A 53 16.02 -4.26 8.03
C VAL A 53 15.62 -4.91 9.35
N LYS A 54 16.60 -5.54 10.02
CA LYS A 54 16.46 -6.10 11.36
C LYS A 54 16.78 -5.05 12.44
N ARG A 55 15.76 -4.39 12.97
CA ARG A 55 15.89 -3.20 13.83
C ARG A 55 16.86 -3.38 15.00
N THR A 56 16.90 -4.56 15.61
CA THR A 56 17.68 -4.86 16.81
C THR A 56 19.09 -5.38 16.54
N ASN A 57 19.38 -5.86 15.32
CA ASN A 57 20.69 -6.43 14.98
C ASN A 57 21.78 -5.34 14.86
N PRO A 58 23.07 -5.67 15.07
CA PRO A 58 24.19 -4.79 14.74
C PRO A 58 24.21 -4.39 13.25
N VAL A 59 24.79 -3.23 12.92
CA VAL A 59 24.83 -2.65 11.56
C VAL A 59 25.33 -3.66 10.51
N ASP A 60 26.36 -4.44 10.83
CA ASP A 60 26.96 -5.41 9.90
C ASP A 60 26.05 -6.59 9.51
N THR A 61 25.01 -6.87 10.31
CA THR A 61 24.10 -8.01 10.10
C THR A 61 22.63 -7.60 9.97
N ARG A 62 22.35 -6.30 10.13
CA ARG A 62 20.99 -5.74 10.15
C ARG A 62 20.34 -5.71 8.78
N PHE A 63 21.13 -5.52 7.73
CA PHE A 63 20.61 -5.24 6.39
C PHE A 63 20.69 -6.48 5.49
N PHE A 64 19.61 -6.72 4.77
CA PHE A 64 19.60 -7.60 3.61
C PHE A 64 19.01 -6.83 2.43
N SER A 65 19.64 -6.92 1.26
CA SER A 65 19.14 -6.29 0.05
C SER A 65 19.24 -7.23 -1.14
N MET A 66 18.26 -7.16 -2.04
CA MET A 66 18.29 -7.83 -3.33
C MET A 66 17.71 -6.93 -4.40
N SER A 67 18.38 -6.87 -5.56
CA SER A 67 17.93 -6.10 -6.71
C SER A 67 17.25 -7.00 -7.74
N THR A 68 16.28 -6.45 -8.47
CA THR A 68 15.55 -7.14 -9.53
C THR A 68 15.12 -6.17 -10.61
N ASN A 69 15.04 -6.67 -11.85
CA ASN A 69 14.42 -5.98 -12.98
C ASN A 69 13.12 -6.69 -13.42
N ALA A 70 12.69 -7.71 -12.67
CA ALA A 70 11.49 -8.49 -12.97
C ALA A 70 10.20 -7.74 -12.63
N LEU A 71 10.28 -6.78 -11.71
CA LEU A 71 9.16 -5.99 -11.24
C LEU A 71 9.15 -4.61 -11.90
N SER A 72 7.97 -4.07 -12.20
CA SER A 72 7.79 -2.73 -12.75
C SER A 72 7.79 -1.64 -11.66
N HIS A 73 7.94 -0.37 -12.05
CA HIS A 73 7.86 0.75 -11.10
C HIS A 73 6.49 0.86 -10.38
N TRP A 74 5.44 0.23 -10.90
CA TRP A 74 4.11 0.17 -10.28
C TRP A 74 3.92 -1.08 -9.42
N SER A 75 4.98 -1.49 -8.72
CA SER A 75 4.93 -2.63 -7.79
C SER A 75 4.62 -2.19 -6.37
N ASP A 76 3.93 -3.07 -5.66
CA ASP A 76 3.70 -2.94 -4.22
C ASP A 76 4.59 -3.91 -3.44
N LEU A 77 4.86 -3.56 -2.19
CA LEU A 77 5.53 -4.42 -1.23
C LEU A 77 4.63 -4.69 -0.05
N CYS A 78 4.49 -5.95 0.32
CA CYS A 78 3.77 -6.37 1.51
C CYS A 78 4.56 -7.39 2.31
N SER A 79 4.18 -7.59 3.57
CA SER A 79 4.71 -8.65 4.41
C SER A 79 3.59 -9.48 5.06
N ALA A 80 3.85 -10.77 5.22
CA ALA A 80 3.07 -11.69 6.05
C ALA A 80 3.92 -12.16 7.25
N TRP A 81 3.28 -12.74 8.26
CA TRP A 81 3.96 -13.41 9.39
C TRP A 81 3.10 -14.53 9.99
N GLU A 82 3.61 -15.13 11.06
CA GLU A 82 3.02 -16.27 11.76
C GLU A 82 1.59 -16.01 12.28
N PRO A 83 0.69 -17.01 12.27
CA PRO A 83 0.93 -18.40 11.87
C PRO A 83 0.94 -18.63 10.35
N GLY A 84 0.82 -17.56 9.55
CA GLY A 84 1.04 -17.59 8.10
C GLY A 84 2.52 -17.66 7.75
N HIS A 85 2.88 -17.22 6.54
CA HIS A 85 4.26 -17.24 6.09
C HIS A 85 4.96 -15.93 6.47
N ALA A 86 5.97 -15.98 7.35
CA ALA A 86 6.88 -14.86 7.52
C ALA A 86 7.70 -14.64 6.25
N GLU A 87 7.37 -13.63 5.46
CA GLU A 87 8.01 -13.28 4.19
C GLU A 87 7.75 -11.83 3.76
N PHE A 88 8.58 -11.33 2.85
CA PHE A 88 8.27 -10.16 2.03
C PHE A 88 7.82 -10.61 0.65
N VAL A 89 6.83 -9.92 0.10
CA VAL A 89 6.27 -10.22 -1.22
C VAL A 89 6.12 -8.91 -1.98
N GLY A 90 6.82 -8.81 -3.10
CA GLY A 90 6.62 -7.78 -4.10
C GLY A 90 5.71 -8.30 -5.21
N VAL A 91 4.73 -7.49 -5.64
CA VAL A 91 3.84 -7.83 -6.75
C VAL A 91 3.69 -6.61 -7.65
N ASP A 92 3.81 -6.82 -8.97
CA ASP A 92 3.59 -5.78 -9.96
C ASP A 92 2.18 -5.83 -10.58
N THR A 93 1.86 -4.82 -11.39
CA THR A 93 0.58 -4.74 -12.11
C THR A 93 0.33 -5.93 -13.04
N GLY A 94 1.38 -6.48 -13.61
CA GLY A 94 1.36 -7.63 -14.51
C GLY A 94 1.19 -8.98 -13.80
N ARG A 95 0.99 -9.00 -12.48
CA ARG A 95 0.89 -10.20 -11.63
C ARG A 95 2.22 -10.93 -11.42
N THR A 96 3.35 -10.32 -11.77
CA THR A 96 4.68 -10.85 -11.47
C THR A 96 4.90 -10.79 -9.97
N VAL A 97 5.42 -11.87 -9.40
CA VAL A 97 5.64 -12.00 -7.96
C VAL A 97 7.13 -12.17 -7.66
N TYR A 98 7.59 -11.50 -6.62
CA TYR A 98 8.97 -11.57 -6.13
C TYR A 98 8.97 -11.78 -4.62
N GLY A 99 9.35 -12.98 -4.19
CA GLY A 99 9.31 -13.40 -2.78
C GLY A 99 10.68 -13.33 -2.11
N TYR A 100 10.67 -13.03 -0.81
CA TYR A 100 11.84 -13.19 0.04
C TYR A 100 11.46 -13.68 1.43
N ARG A 101 11.93 -14.90 1.75
CA ARG A 101 11.94 -15.48 3.09
C ARG A 101 13.34 -15.96 3.43
N PRO A 102 13.97 -15.41 4.49
CA PRO A 102 15.31 -15.79 4.91
C PRO A 102 15.48 -17.31 5.00
N LYS A 103 16.51 -17.84 4.34
CA LYS A 103 16.88 -19.27 4.33
C LYS A 103 15.82 -20.23 3.74
N VAL A 104 14.71 -19.74 3.20
CA VAL A 104 13.65 -20.59 2.62
C VAL A 104 13.50 -20.34 1.12
N HIS A 105 13.27 -19.11 0.70
CA HIS A 105 13.16 -18.77 -0.72
C HIS A 105 13.60 -17.32 -0.98
N LYS A 106 14.06 -17.05 -2.19
CA LYS A 106 14.35 -15.69 -2.68
C LYS A 106 14.22 -15.68 -4.19
N GLY A 107 13.59 -14.65 -4.73
CA GLY A 107 13.57 -14.39 -6.16
C GLY A 107 12.16 -14.39 -6.75
N GLN A 108 12.12 -14.53 -8.07
CA GLN A 108 10.87 -14.53 -8.81
C GLN A 108 10.09 -15.82 -8.58
N GLU A 109 8.79 -15.67 -8.36
CA GLU A 109 7.82 -16.75 -8.18
C GLU A 109 6.94 -16.88 -9.43
N ALA A 110 6.10 -17.91 -9.44
CA ALA A 110 5.01 -18.04 -10.39
C ALA A 110 4.10 -16.80 -10.37
N ARG A 111 3.67 -16.38 -11.56
CA ARG A 111 2.71 -15.29 -11.77
C ARG A 111 1.39 -15.62 -11.05
N ILE A 112 0.75 -14.64 -10.41
CA ILE A 112 -0.56 -14.86 -9.76
C ILE A 112 -1.54 -15.38 -10.82
N PRO A 113 -2.18 -16.55 -10.61
CA PRO A 113 -3.04 -17.15 -11.61
C PRO A 113 -4.31 -16.33 -11.82
N PHE A 114 -4.93 -16.50 -12.98
CA PHE A 114 -6.27 -16.00 -13.27
C PHE A 114 -7.02 -17.13 -13.95
N HIS A 115 -7.84 -17.84 -13.19
CA HIS A 115 -8.45 -19.10 -13.61
C HIS A 115 -9.81 -18.90 -14.27
N ARG A 116 -10.54 -17.84 -13.93
CA ARG A 116 -11.91 -17.63 -14.42
C ARG A 116 -11.94 -16.60 -15.54
N VAL A 117 -11.70 -17.08 -16.75
CA VAL A 117 -12.04 -16.38 -17.99
C VAL A 117 -13.22 -17.12 -18.65
N PRO A 118 -14.28 -16.43 -19.10
CA PRO A 118 -15.34 -17.04 -19.89
C PRO A 118 -14.75 -17.76 -21.12
N ALA A 119 -15.29 -18.94 -21.45
CA ALA A 119 -14.83 -19.71 -22.60
C ALA A 119 -14.97 -18.89 -23.89
N GLY A 120 -13.88 -18.72 -24.65
CA GLY A 120 -13.80 -17.87 -25.84
C GLY A 120 -13.31 -16.44 -25.57
N ALA A 121 -13.15 -16.04 -24.31
CA ALA A 121 -12.61 -14.73 -23.93
C ALA A 121 -11.15 -14.80 -23.45
N GLU A 122 -10.53 -15.99 -23.40
CA GLU A 122 -9.15 -16.20 -22.90
C GLU A 122 -8.10 -15.39 -23.65
N ALA A 123 -8.35 -15.11 -24.93
CA ALA A 123 -7.47 -14.29 -25.77
C ALA A 123 -7.80 -12.79 -25.73
N ARG A 124 -8.95 -12.39 -25.17
CA ARG A 124 -9.46 -11.01 -25.26
C ARG A 124 -8.95 -10.11 -24.15
N TYR A 125 -8.70 -10.65 -22.96
CA TYR A 125 -8.26 -9.85 -21.82
C TYR A 125 -7.51 -10.65 -20.76
N ASP A 126 -6.79 -9.94 -19.91
CA ASP A 126 -6.03 -10.52 -18.82
C ASP A 126 -6.13 -9.70 -17.53
N SER A 127 -6.08 -10.37 -16.38
CA SER A 127 -6.16 -9.68 -15.08
C SER A 127 -4.91 -8.88 -14.77
N ILE A 128 -5.12 -7.72 -14.12
CA ILE A 128 -4.06 -6.91 -13.53
C ILE A 128 -4.25 -6.77 -12.03
N VAL A 129 -3.13 -6.62 -11.32
CA VAL A 129 -3.12 -6.24 -9.90
C VAL A 129 -3.02 -4.72 -9.78
N ARG A 130 -3.83 -4.14 -8.90
CA ARG A 130 -3.81 -2.72 -8.57
C ARG A 130 -3.18 -2.46 -7.21
N ARG A 131 -3.41 -3.38 -6.26
CA ARG A 131 -2.90 -3.24 -4.91
C ARG A 131 -2.56 -4.60 -4.30
N THR A 132 -1.42 -4.67 -3.64
CA THR A 132 -1.12 -5.72 -2.66
C THR A 132 -1.24 -5.15 -1.26
N VAL A 133 -2.02 -5.81 -0.42
CA VAL A 133 -2.28 -5.39 0.96
C VAL A 133 -2.17 -6.57 1.89
N ARG A 134 -2.12 -6.25 3.16
CA ARG A 134 -2.22 -7.22 4.23
C ARG A 134 -3.55 -7.08 4.97
N ALA A 135 -4.11 -8.21 5.38
CA ALA A 135 -5.15 -8.26 6.40
C ALA A 135 -4.93 -9.41 7.39
N GLY A 136 -4.96 -9.12 8.69
CA GLY A 136 -4.48 -10.06 9.69
C GLY A 136 -3.03 -10.40 9.41
N THR A 137 -2.70 -11.68 9.23
CA THR A 137 -1.34 -12.19 8.94
C THR A 137 -1.13 -12.58 7.47
N THR A 138 -2.13 -12.32 6.61
CA THR A 138 -2.19 -12.83 5.24
C THR A 138 -2.06 -11.69 4.24
N VAL A 139 -1.32 -11.95 3.15
CA VAL A 139 -1.22 -11.03 2.00
C VAL A 139 -2.34 -11.33 1.01
N PHE A 140 -2.93 -10.25 0.50
CA PHE A 140 -3.90 -10.26 -0.58
C PHE A 140 -3.44 -9.37 -1.72
N ALA A 141 -3.79 -9.74 -2.95
CA ALA A 141 -3.70 -8.86 -4.10
C ALA A 141 -5.11 -8.59 -4.64
N VAL A 142 -5.39 -7.36 -5.03
CA VAL A 142 -6.69 -6.98 -5.61
C VAL A 142 -6.48 -6.20 -6.90
N GLY A 143 -7.45 -6.29 -7.80
CA GLY A 143 -7.39 -5.57 -9.05
C GLY A 143 -8.54 -5.84 -9.99
N TRP A 144 -8.24 -5.79 -11.28
CA TRP A 144 -9.21 -5.94 -12.36
C TRP A 144 -9.18 -7.37 -12.92
N PRO A 145 -10.32 -7.96 -13.33
CA PRO A 145 -11.69 -7.43 -13.22
C PRO A 145 -12.38 -7.90 -11.92
N PHE A 146 -12.54 -6.99 -10.95
CA PHE A 146 -13.04 -7.29 -9.61
C PHE A 146 -12.49 -8.60 -9.03
N ARG A 147 -11.16 -8.69 -8.99
CA ARG A 147 -10.47 -9.87 -8.47
C ARG A 147 -9.78 -9.63 -7.15
N VAL A 148 -9.85 -10.66 -6.30
CA VAL A 148 -9.16 -10.76 -5.02
C VAL A 148 -8.40 -12.09 -5.02
N TYR A 149 -7.11 -12.02 -4.73
CA TYR A 149 -6.22 -13.16 -4.62
C TYR A 149 -5.69 -13.23 -3.19
N GLU A 150 -5.75 -14.41 -2.59
CA GLU A 150 -5.21 -14.68 -1.27
C GLU A 150 -3.92 -15.48 -1.41
N ARG A 151 -2.84 -15.00 -0.79
CA ARG A 151 -1.58 -15.72 -0.78
C ARG A 151 -1.66 -16.89 0.20
N LEU A 152 -1.38 -18.09 -0.31
CA LEU A 152 -1.27 -19.31 0.49
C LEU A 152 0.17 -19.66 0.85
N GLY A 153 1.15 -19.07 0.14
CA GLY A 153 2.57 -19.25 0.36
C GLY A 153 3.37 -18.95 -0.91
N PRO A 154 4.67 -19.28 -0.93
CA PRO A 154 5.51 -19.15 -2.13
C PRO A 154 4.90 -19.92 -3.30
N ASP A 155 4.83 -19.27 -4.46
CA ASP A 155 4.24 -19.78 -5.70
C ASP A 155 2.75 -20.15 -5.62
N GLN A 156 2.08 -19.87 -4.49
CA GLN A 156 0.72 -20.34 -4.23
C GLN A 156 -0.22 -19.20 -3.89
N TRP A 157 -1.19 -18.99 -4.78
CA TRP A 157 -2.25 -18.00 -4.66
C TRP A 157 -3.60 -18.62 -4.96
N ARG A 158 -4.61 -18.25 -4.17
CA ARG A 158 -6.00 -18.62 -4.39
C ARG A 158 -6.79 -17.42 -4.88
N GLU A 159 -7.42 -17.56 -6.04
CA GLU A 159 -8.42 -16.61 -6.54
C GLU A 159 -9.74 -16.78 -5.77
N HIS A 160 -10.33 -15.69 -5.29
CA HIS A 160 -11.67 -15.66 -4.71
C HIS A 160 -12.70 -15.51 -5.82
N THR A 161 -13.24 -16.63 -6.28
CA THR A 161 -14.18 -16.70 -7.42
C THR A 161 -15.65 -16.47 -7.04
N ASP A 162 -15.94 -16.33 -5.74
CA ASP A 162 -17.27 -16.00 -5.21
C ASP A 162 -17.71 -14.59 -5.59
N ILE A 163 -16.76 -13.68 -5.85
CA ILE A 163 -17.04 -12.37 -6.43
C ILE A 163 -17.23 -12.57 -7.94
N PRO A 164 -18.42 -12.26 -8.49
CA PRO A 164 -18.68 -12.42 -9.91
C PRO A 164 -17.78 -11.51 -10.75
N LEU A 165 -17.56 -11.91 -12.00
CA LEU A 165 -17.04 -10.97 -12.99
C LEU A 165 -18.04 -9.82 -13.20
N PRO A 166 -17.58 -8.62 -13.56
CA PRO A 166 -18.42 -7.58 -14.11
C PRO A 166 -19.31 -8.11 -15.23
N GLU A 167 -20.57 -7.68 -15.24
CA GLU A 167 -21.52 -7.94 -16.32
C GLU A 167 -20.97 -7.39 -17.64
N GLY A 168 -21.15 -8.12 -18.73
CA GLY A 168 -20.70 -7.71 -20.08
C GLY A 168 -19.29 -8.18 -20.48
N LEU A 169 -18.47 -8.69 -19.56
CA LEU A 169 -17.12 -9.19 -19.91
C LEU A 169 -17.12 -10.44 -20.80
N ASP A 170 -18.20 -11.22 -20.78
CA ASP A 170 -18.45 -12.35 -21.66
C ASP A 170 -19.28 -11.98 -22.90
N SER A 171 -19.62 -10.70 -23.09
CA SER A 171 -20.46 -10.25 -24.19
C SER A 171 -19.74 -10.41 -25.53
N THR A 172 -20.47 -10.89 -26.53
CA THR A 172 -20.03 -10.88 -27.94
C THR A 172 -20.27 -9.53 -28.61
N ASP A 173 -21.07 -8.66 -28.00
CA ASP A 173 -21.25 -7.27 -28.44
C ASP A 173 -20.04 -6.43 -28.02
N GLU A 174 -19.36 -5.79 -28.98
CA GLU A 174 -18.10 -5.07 -28.74
C GLU A 174 -18.29 -3.86 -27.82
N ASP A 175 -19.35 -3.08 -27.99
CA ASP A 175 -19.62 -1.89 -27.16
C ASP A 175 -19.85 -2.29 -25.69
N THR A 176 -20.66 -3.32 -25.45
CA THR A 176 -20.91 -3.86 -24.11
C THR A 176 -19.63 -4.41 -23.48
N PHE A 177 -18.81 -5.11 -24.26
CA PHE A 177 -17.53 -5.64 -23.80
C PHE A 177 -16.53 -4.52 -23.46
N ASP A 178 -16.41 -3.51 -24.31
CA ASP A 178 -15.48 -2.39 -24.13
C ASP A 178 -15.86 -1.56 -22.90
N GLU A 179 -17.16 -1.37 -22.64
CA GLU A 179 -17.63 -0.77 -21.39
C GLU A 179 -17.23 -1.62 -20.18
N ALA A 180 -17.49 -2.92 -20.20
CA ALA A 180 -17.16 -3.83 -19.10
C ALA A 180 -15.65 -3.94 -18.84
N MET A 181 -14.84 -3.81 -19.90
CA MET A 181 -13.38 -3.82 -19.86
C MET A 181 -12.77 -2.55 -19.29
N GLY A 182 -13.53 -1.45 -19.23
CA GLY A 182 -13.06 -0.19 -18.67
C GLY A 182 -12.54 -0.35 -17.26
N LEU A 183 -11.26 -0.03 -17.04
CA LEU A 183 -10.65 -0.12 -15.71
C LEU A 183 -11.40 0.72 -14.65
N ASP A 184 -11.99 1.84 -15.06
CA ASP A 184 -12.79 2.70 -14.18
C ASP A 184 -14.20 2.15 -13.91
N GLN A 185 -14.59 1.06 -14.57
CA GLN A 185 -15.88 0.38 -14.38
C GLN A 185 -15.78 -0.83 -13.45
N SER A 186 -14.65 -1.55 -13.50
CA SER A 186 -14.58 -2.92 -12.99
C SER A 186 -13.31 -3.27 -12.20
N SER A 187 -12.65 -2.29 -11.58
CA SER A 187 -11.40 -2.53 -10.83
C SER A 187 -11.60 -2.42 -9.33
N PHE A 188 -11.03 -3.36 -8.57
CA PHE A 188 -10.79 -3.14 -7.14
C PHE A 188 -9.51 -2.35 -6.94
N HIS A 189 -9.56 -1.35 -6.06
CA HIS A 189 -8.45 -0.43 -5.81
C HIS A 189 -7.77 -0.70 -4.47
N TYR A 190 -8.50 -1.22 -3.48
CA TYR A 190 -7.96 -1.39 -2.14
C TYR A 190 -8.72 -2.46 -1.35
N LEU A 191 -8.04 -3.07 -0.38
CA LEU A 191 -8.60 -4.03 0.56
C LEU A 191 -8.03 -3.77 1.95
N ALA A 192 -8.87 -3.92 2.97
CA ALA A 192 -8.43 -3.87 4.36
C ALA A 192 -9.33 -4.74 5.23
N GLY A 193 -8.78 -5.24 6.33
CA GLY A 193 -9.54 -6.07 7.25
C GLY A 193 -8.75 -6.41 8.49
N ARG A 194 -9.47 -6.91 9.50
CA ARG A 194 -8.86 -7.31 10.78
C ARG A 194 -8.24 -8.71 10.69
N SER A 195 -8.73 -9.54 9.79
CA SER A 195 -8.23 -10.89 9.52
C SER A 195 -8.57 -11.30 8.09
N ALA A 196 -7.99 -12.41 7.62
CA ALA A 196 -8.31 -12.99 6.31
C ALA A 196 -9.81 -13.31 6.11
N LEU A 197 -10.59 -13.45 7.18
CA LEU A 197 -12.01 -13.79 7.16
C LEU A 197 -12.92 -12.59 7.45
N ASP A 198 -12.35 -11.39 7.57
CA ASP A 198 -13.06 -10.18 7.96
C ASP A 198 -12.55 -8.98 7.16
N LEU A 199 -12.90 -8.93 5.87
CA LEU A 199 -12.31 -8.03 4.86
C LEU A 199 -13.34 -7.07 4.27
N TYR A 200 -12.92 -5.87 3.93
CA TYR A 200 -13.58 -4.99 2.97
C TYR A 200 -12.69 -4.88 1.74
N VAL A 201 -13.27 -4.95 0.55
CA VAL A 201 -12.62 -4.56 -0.70
C VAL A 201 -13.48 -3.50 -1.38
N VAL A 202 -12.81 -2.50 -1.94
CA VAL A 202 -13.45 -1.32 -2.55
C VAL A 202 -12.88 -1.05 -3.93
N GLY A 203 -13.66 -0.44 -4.80
CA GLY A 203 -13.24 -0.17 -6.16
C GLY A 203 -14.11 0.81 -6.93
N SER A 204 -14.05 0.68 -8.24
CA SER A 204 -14.83 1.41 -9.24
C SER A 204 -16.33 1.42 -8.94
N ARG A 205 -17.03 2.47 -9.38
CA ARG A 205 -18.49 2.59 -9.33
C ARG A 205 -19.13 2.39 -7.94
N GLY A 206 -18.47 2.83 -6.88
CA GLY A 206 -18.96 2.60 -5.52
C GLY A 206 -18.95 1.12 -5.10
N ALA A 207 -18.21 0.24 -5.80
CA ALA A 207 -18.18 -1.18 -5.48
C ALA A 207 -17.58 -1.40 -4.09
N VAL A 208 -18.40 -1.91 -3.17
CA VAL A 208 -17.97 -2.33 -1.83
C VAL A 208 -18.39 -3.77 -1.62
N TRP A 209 -17.42 -4.62 -1.29
CA TRP A 209 -17.67 -6.01 -0.93
C TRP A 209 -17.11 -6.31 0.45
N ARG A 210 -17.82 -7.16 1.19
CA ARG A 210 -17.48 -7.56 2.55
C ARG A 210 -17.33 -9.07 2.62
N ARG A 211 -16.18 -9.53 3.08
CA ARG A 211 -15.95 -10.93 3.47
C ARG A 211 -16.24 -11.10 4.95
N GLN A 212 -17.13 -12.01 5.29
CA GLN A 212 -17.40 -12.46 6.66
C GLN A 212 -17.34 -13.99 6.67
N GLY A 213 -16.32 -14.55 7.33
CA GLY A 213 -16.01 -15.97 7.20
C GLY A 213 -15.53 -16.31 5.79
N GLN A 214 -16.17 -17.28 5.16
CA GLN A 214 -15.86 -17.68 3.77
C GLN A 214 -16.73 -17.00 2.73
N ALA A 215 -17.76 -16.26 3.14
CA ALA A 215 -18.71 -15.65 2.20
C ALA A 215 -18.32 -14.22 1.87
N TRP A 216 -18.40 -13.88 0.59
CA TRP A 216 -18.37 -12.52 0.09
C TRP A 216 -19.79 -12.01 -0.16
N ARG A 217 -20.05 -10.75 0.20
CA ARG A 217 -21.33 -10.07 -0.05
C ARG A 217 -21.06 -8.65 -0.54
N GLN A 218 -21.73 -8.27 -1.63
CA GLN A 218 -21.74 -6.88 -2.06
C GLN A 218 -22.58 -6.04 -1.11
N LEU A 219 -22.08 -4.87 -0.73
CA LEU A 219 -22.78 -3.92 0.12
C LEU A 219 -23.27 -2.75 -0.71
N ALA A 220 -24.49 -2.29 -0.42
CA ALA A 220 -25.00 -1.05 -0.99
C ALA A 220 -24.12 0.11 -0.52
N PHE A 221 -23.74 0.98 -1.45
CA PHE A 221 -22.98 2.19 -1.15
C PHE A 221 -23.72 3.43 -1.67
N PRO A 222 -23.77 4.57 -0.94
CA PRO A 222 -24.62 5.71 -1.30
C PRO A 222 -24.12 6.54 -2.50
N SER A 223 -23.08 6.10 -3.19
CA SER A 223 -22.44 6.84 -4.29
C SER A 223 -21.88 5.84 -5.30
N ASP A 224 -21.81 6.26 -6.56
CA ASP A 224 -21.19 5.57 -7.67
C ASP A 224 -19.78 6.10 -8.00
N LEU A 225 -19.23 7.00 -7.17
CA LEU A 225 -17.87 7.48 -7.35
C LEU A 225 -16.85 6.34 -7.17
N SER A 226 -15.71 6.48 -7.83
CA SER A 226 -14.60 5.53 -7.67
C SER A 226 -14.05 5.58 -6.25
N LEU A 227 -14.01 4.43 -5.58
CA LEU A 227 -13.50 4.30 -4.21
C LEU A 227 -12.01 3.97 -4.26
N ARG A 228 -11.20 4.69 -3.47
CA ARG A 228 -9.74 4.69 -3.58
C ARG A 228 -9.05 3.87 -2.51
N THR A 229 -9.48 3.99 -1.27
CA THR A 229 -8.88 3.29 -0.13
C THR A 229 -9.93 2.85 0.87
N VAL A 230 -9.58 1.87 1.70
CA VAL A 230 -10.38 1.48 2.86
C VAL A 230 -9.46 1.20 4.05
N ALA A 231 -9.83 1.67 5.23
CA ALA A 231 -9.18 1.34 6.49
C ALA A 231 -10.22 0.82 7.49
N VAL A 232 -9.86 -0.19 8.29
CA VAL A 232 -10.76 -0.81 9.27
C VAL A 232 -10.25 -0.54 10.68
N ALA A 233 -11.09 0.09 11.50
CA ALA A 233 -10.78 0.33 12.91
C ALA A 233 -10.93 -0.96 13.74
N PRO A 234 -10.34 -1.04 14.95
CA PRO A 234 -10.44 -2.24 15.80
C PRO A 234 -11.87 -2.70 16.10
N ASN A 235 -12.81 -1.75 16.17
CA ASN A 235 -14.24 -2.03 16.37
C ASN A 235 -14.97 -2.53 15.11
N GLY A 236 -14.27 -2.78 14.00
CA GLY A 236 -14.82 -3.28 12.74
C GLY A 236 -15.38 -2.21 11.81
N MET A 237 -15.42 -0.95 12.24
CA MET A 237 -15.88 0.16 11.41
C MET A 237 -14.93 0.41 10.25
N ALA A 238 -15.47 0.47 9.04
CA ALA A 238 -14.74 0.81 7.83
C ALA A 238 -14.77 2.32 7.55
N TYR A 239 -13.65 2.82 7.05
CA TYR A 239 -13.47 4.18 6.58
C TYR A 239 -12.99 4.11 5.13
N ILE A 240 -13.83 4.53 4.20
CA ILE A 240 -13.60 4.47 2.76
C ILE A 240 -13.35 5.88 2.24
N THR A 241 -12.39 6.05 1.34
CA THR A 241 -12.18 7.32 0.65
C THR A 241 -12.62 7.21 -0.81
N ASP A 242 -13.29 8.23 -1.35
CA ASP A 242 -13.58 8.31 -2.79
C ASP A 242 -12.53 9.12 -3.57
N GLU A 243 -12.67 9.17 -4.89
CA GLU A 243 -11.78 9.88 -5.82
C GLU A 243 -11.75 11.40 -5.62
N ASN A 244 -12.74 11.96 -4.92
CA ASN A 244 -12.77 13.37 -4.52
C ASN A 244 -12.20 13.59 -3.10
N GLY A 245 -11.60 12.55 -2.52
CA GLY A 245 -11.03 12.55 -1.18
C GLY A 245 -12.06 12.53 -0.06
N ARG A 246 -13.37 12.37 -0.33
CA ARG A 246 -14.34 12.34 0.78
C ARG A 246 -14.19 11.06 1.57
N VAL A 247 -14.38 11.15 2.88
CA VAL A 247 -14.33 10.01 3.79
C VAL A 247 -15.74 9.58 4.15
N TRP A 248 -16.01 8.30 3.96
CA TRP A 248 -17.23 7.60 4.32
C TRP A 248 -16.94 6.67 5.47
N LYS A 249 -17.84 6.62 6.44
CA LYS A 249 -17.74 5.73 7.60
C LYS A 249 -18.96 4.81 7.60
N GLY A 250 -18.72 3.52 7.77
CA GLY A 250 -19.82 2.56 7.84
C GLY A 250 -19.44 1.22 8.45
N LEU A 251 -20.49 0.50 8.84
CA LEU A 251 -20.46 -0.90 9.24
C LEU A 251 -21.56 -1.58 8.42
N ASP A 252 -21.19 -2.67 7.74
CA ASP A 252 -22.07 -3.37 6.79
C ASP A 252 -22.75 -2.42 5.78
N ASP A 253 -24.08 -2.34 5.76
CA ASP A 253 -24.88 -1.57 4.80
C ASP A 253 -25.12 -0.10 5.23
N GLY A 254 -24.72 0.29 6.43
CA GLY A 254 -24.90 1.64 6.95
C GLY A 254 -23.71 2.56 6.68
N TRP A 255 -23.80 3.41 5.64
CA TRP A 255 -22.74 4.35 5.27
C TRP A 255 -23.12 5.82 5.50
N ARG A 256 -22.16 6.61 6.00
CA ARG A 256 -22.31 8.06 6.16
C ARG A 256 -21.05 8.80 5.71
N CYS A 257 -21.22 9.78 4.83
CA CYS A 257 -20.14 10.71 4.49
C CYS A 257 -19.80 11.61 5.71
N LEU A 258 -18.56 11.54 6.18
CA LEU A 258 -18.06 12.36 7.27
C LEU A 258 -17.59 13.74 6.81
N THR A 259 -17.17 13.85 5.55
CA THR A 259 -16.56 15.06 4.98
C THR A 259 -17.33 15.62 3.77
N PRO A 260 -18.67 15.83 3.83
CA PRO A 260 -19.47 16.13 2.63
C PRO A 260 -19.19 17.52 2.04
N VAL A 261 -18.67 18.45 2.83
CA VAL A 261 -18.37 19.84 2.41
C VAL A 261 -16.90 20.00 2.04
N TRP A 262 -16.05 19.03 2.42
CA TRP A 262 -14.63 19.10 2.11
C TRP A 262 -14.41 18.74 0.64
N LYS A 263 -13.71 19.62 -0.08
CA LYS A 263 -13.26 19.38 -1.44
C LYS A 263 -11.75 19.25 -1.40
N HIS A 264 -11.26 18.02 -1.31
CA HIS A 264 -9.97 17.75 -1.93
C HIS A 264 -10.17 17.75 -3.43
N HIS A 265 -9.15 18.14 -4.18
CA HIS A 265 -9.19 18.03 -5.63
C HIS A 265 -8.60 16.71 -6.12
N GLU A 266 -8.34 15.74 -5.23
CA GLU A 266 -7.78 14.43 -5.56
C GLU A 266 -8.12 13.34 -4.54
N GLY A 267 -8.04 12.09 -4.97
CA GLY A 267 -8.19 10.92 -4.10
C GLY A 267 -6.97 10.67 -3.22
N PHE A 268 -7.14 9.79 -2.24
CA PHE A 268 -6.03 9.28 -1.44
C PHE A 268 -5.41 8.04 -2.08
N LYS A 269 -4.12 7.82 -1.82
CA LYS A 269 -3.33 6.70 -2.34
C LYS A 269 -3.25 5.53 -1.38
N ASP A 270 -3.22 5.82 -0.08
CA ASP A 270 -3.10 4.83 0.96
C ASP A 270 -3.84 5.28 2.21
N SER A 271 -4.31 4.35 3.04
CA SER A 271 -4.97 4.69 4.30
C SER A 271 -4.86 3.61 5.35
N ALA A 272 -4.74 4.01 6.62
CA ALA A 272 -4.81 3.10 7.75
C ALA A 272 -5.48 3.73 8.97
N TRP A 273 -6.06 2.88 9.80
CA TRP A 273 -6.48 3.25 11.13
C TRP A 273 -5.33 3.02 12.11
N PHE A 274 -4.89 4.07 12.79
CA PHE A 274 -3.81 3.98 13.76
C PHE A 274 -3.97 5.01 14.87
N ALA A 275 -3.61 4.64 16.10
CA ALA A 275 -3.66 5.50 17.29
C ALA A 275 -5.01 6.25 17.46
N GLY A 276 -6.12 5.57 17.14
CA GLY A 276 -7.48 6.10 17.32
C GLY A 276 -7.99 7.00 16.19
N ARG A 277 -7.30 7.08 15.05
CA ARG A 277 -7.73 7.93 13.93
C ARG A 277 -7.36 7.34 12.56
N LEU A 278 -8.01 7.88 11.53
CA LEU A 278 -7.70 7.61 10.13
C LEU A 278 -6.52 8.47 9.66
N TRP A 279 -5.54 7.81 9.06
CA TRP A 279 -4.41 8.40 8.36
C TRP A 279 -4.51 8.07 6.87
N CYS A 280 -4.24 9.05 6.00
CA CYS A 280 -4.24 8.86 4.55
C CYS A 280 -3.06 9.56 3.90
N THR A 281 -2.44 8.96 2.87
CA THR A 281 -1.48 9.65 2.01
C THR A 281 -2.18 10.21 0.77
N GLY A 282 -1.87 11.45 0.41
CA GLY A 282 -2.37 12.06 -0.83
C GLY A 282 -1.74 11.41 -2.06
N ASP A 283 -2.43 11.41 -3.19
CA ASP A 283 -1.91 10.85 -4.44
C ASP A 283 -0.68 11.62 -4.96
N LYS A 284 -0.67 12.94 -4.77
CA LYS A 284 0.47 13.81 -5.08
C LYS A 284 1.38 14.07 -3.87
N GLY A 285 1.16 13.34 -2.78
CA GLY A 285 1.92 13.44 -1.54
C GLY A 285 1.18 14.12 -0.40
N GLY A 286 1.86 14.20 0.75
CA GLY A 286 1.30 14.71 2.00
C GLY A 286 0.63 13.61 2.82
N LEU A 287 0.73 13.74 4.14
CA LEU A 287 0.04 12.89 5.09
C LEU A 287 -1.15 13.66 5.67
N TYR A 288 -2.32 13.04 5.67
CA TYR A 288 -3.57 13.63 6.11
C TYR A 288 -4.19 12.78 7.20
N VAL A 289 -4.98 13.44 8.03
CA VAL A 289 -5.72 12.79 9.10
C VAL A 289 -7.13 13.32 9.19
N LEU A 290 -8.05 12.42 9.53
CA LEU A 290 -9.43 12.83 9.81
C LEU A 290 -9.46 13.64 11.11
N GLN A 291 -10.04 14.84 11.05
CA GLN A 291 -10.28 15.69 12.21
C GLN A 291 -11.66 16.34 12.09
N GLY A 292 -12.61 15.85 12.89
CA GLY A 292 -14.00 16.27 12.82
C GLY A 292 -14.63 15.87 11.48
N ARG A 293 -15.00 16.87 10.66
CA ARG A 293 -15.68 16.68 9.36
C ARG A 293 -14.79 17.03 8.15
N ARG A 294 -13.47 16.97 8.31
CA ARG A 294 -12.50 17.26 7.26
C ARG A 294 -11.23 16.42 7.40
N MET A 295 -10.53 16.23 6.29
CA MET A 295 -9.14 15.79 6.32
C MET A 295 -8.24 17.02 6.47
N VAL A 296 -7.28 16.96 7.38
CA VAL A 296 -6.28 18.01 7.58
C VAL A 296 -4.90 17.42 7.34
N LEU A 297 -3.96 18.23 6.86
CA LEU A 297 -2.56 17.83 6.83
C LEU A 297 -2.14 17.45 8.25
N ALA A 298 -1.38 16.36 8.37
CA ALA A 298 -0.97 15.82 9.66
C ALA A 298 -0.12 16.80 10.46
N GLN A 299 0.64 17.68 9.79
CA GLN A 299 1.39 18.75 10.44
C GLN A 299 0.52 19.81 11.13
N ASP A 300 -0.70 20.03 10.61
CA ASP A 300 -1.65 21.02 11.12
C ASP A 300 -2.69 20.36 12.04
N ALA A 301 -2.52 19.09 12.37
CA ALA A 301 -3.45 18.35 13.22
C ALA A 301 -3.36 18.83 14.67
N ARG A 302 -4.52 18.96 15.34
CA ARG A 302 -4.58 19.39 16.74
C ARG A 302 -4.05 18.34 17.72
N ALA A 303 -4.22 17.08 17.37
CA ALA A 303 -3.74 15.94 18.14
C ALA A 303 -2.73 15.16 17.29
N GLN A 304 -1.67 14.67 17.92
CA GLN A 304 -0.63 13.86 17.27
C GLN A 304 -0.12 14.49 15.95
N PRO A 305 0.28 15.77 15.93
CA PRO A 305 0.77 16.38 14.72
C PRO A 305 2.04 15.67 14.24
N MET A 306 2.15 15.55 12.92
CA MET A 306 3.40 15.13 12.29
C MET A 306 4.31 16.37 12.19
N PRO A 307 5.55 16.34 12.67
CA PRO A 307 6.45 17.49 12.49
C PRO A 307 6.62 17.80 10.99
N TRP A 308 6.67 19.09 10.63
CA TRP A 308 6.65 19.54 9.22
C TRP A 308 7.81 18.97 8.41
N GLU A 309 8.93 18.66 9.07
CA GLU A 309 10.12 18.06 8.50
C GLU A 309 9.83 16.70 7.85
N PHE A 310 8.74 16.02 8.25
CA PHE A 310 8.31 14.75 7.70
C PHE A 310 7.17 14.86 6.66
N SER A 311 6.56 16.03 6.47
CA SER A 311 5.23 16.11 5.86
C SER A 311 5.23 16.00 4.33
N SER A 312 6.34 16.35 3.67
CA SER A 312 6.42 16.38 2.21
C SER A 312 6.66 14.99 1.62
N ALA A 313 5.93 14.64 0.55
CA ALA A 313 6.13 13.43 -0.24
C ALA A 313 5.87 12.08 0.46
N ALA A 314 5.08 12.04 1.54
CA ALA A 314 4.56 10.78 2.08
C ALA A 314 3.74 10.04 1.00
N ARG A 315 4.06 8.77 0.72
CA ARG A 315 3.40 8.00 -0.35
C ARG A 315 2.71 6.75 0.17
N ARG A 316 3.37 6.03 1.07
CA ARG A 316 2.92 4.71 1.55
C ARG A 316 2.98 4.65 3.06
N LEU A 317 2.07 3.87 3.63
CA LEU A 317 2.01 3.63 5.06
C LEU A 317 1.70 2.16 5.36
N ASP A 318 2.13 1.70 6.52
CA ASP A 318 1.79 0.38 7.03
C ASP A 318 1.76 0.40 8.56
N VAL A 319 0.90 -0.40 9.18
CA VAL A 319 0.73 -0.46 10.63
C VAL A 319 1.24 -1.79 11.14
N SER A 320 2.15 -1.79 12.10
CA SER A 320 2.73 -3.02 12.66
C SER A 320 1.65 -4.01 13.10
N PRO A 321 1.91 -5.33 13.04
CA PRO A 321 0.95 -6.37 13.40
C PRO A 321 0.30 -6.21 14.77
N ASP A 322 1.07 -5.72 15.73
CA ASP A 322 0.63 -5.45 17.10
C ASP A 322 -0.15 -4.13 17.24
N GLY A 323 -0.32 -3.38 16.15
CA GLY A 323 -1.04 -2.11 16.09
C GLY A 323 -0.32 -0.95 16.80
N ARG A 324 0.97 -1.08 17.10
CA ARG A 324 1.72 -0.11 17.93
C ARG A 324 2.57 0.88 17.16
N VAL A 325 2.91 0.61 15.90
CA VAL A 325 3.77 1.47 15.09
C VAL A 325 3.14 1.70 13.73
N LEU A 326 3.01 2.96 13.34
CA LEU A 326 2.76 3.37 11.97
C LEU A 326 4.09 3.66 11.29
N LEU A 327 4.40 2.94 10.22
CA LEU A 327 5.51 3.22 9.32
C LEU A 327 4.99 4.06 8.16
N ILE A 328 5.70 5.13 7.81
CA ILE A 328 5.42 5.95 6.63
C ILE A 328 6.71 6.15 5.86
N ALA A 329 6.62 6.09 4.54
CA ALA A 329 7.74 6.37 3.65
C ALA A 329 7.30 7.05 2.35
N GLY A 330 8.25 7.72 1.72
CA GLY A 330 8.11 8.24 0.37
C GLY A 330 9.31 9.07 -0.06
N GLY A 331 9.65 8.98 -1.35
CA GLY A 331 10.85 9.61 -1.89
C GLY A 331 12.08 9.08 -1.17
N VAL A 332 12.90 9.97 -0.60
CA VAL A 332 14.19 9.61 0.01
C VAL A 332 14.15 9.49 1.53
N TRP A 333 12.97 9.35 2.15
CA TRP A 333 12.83 9.33 3.60
C TRP A 333 11.80 8.32 4.13
N ALA A 334 11.97 7.96 5.41
CA ALA A 334 11.00 7.14 6.15
C ALA A 334 10.99 7.50 7.64
N ALA A 335 9.82 7.35 8.26
CA ALA A 335 9.61 7.63 9.67
C ALA A 335 8.65 6.63 10.32
N GLN A 336 8.75 6.51 11.63
CA GLN A 336 7.83 5.74 12.45
C GLN A 336 7.12 6.63 13.45
N PHE A 337 5.87 6.26 13.76
CA PHE A 337 5.07 6.89 14.79
C PHE A 337 4.52 5.82 15.72
N ASP A 338 4.77 5.94 17.03
CA ASP A 338 4.32 4.96 18.03
C ASP A 338 2.97 5.34 18.69
N GLY A 339 2.30 6.36 18.15
CA GLY A 339 1.07 6.92 18.71
C GLY A 339 1.29 8.13 19.61
N SER A 340 2.54 8.36 20.03
CA SER A 340 2.95 9.53 20.82
C SER A 340 4.08 10.29 20.14
N ASP A 341 5.14 9.59 19.72
CA ASP A 341 6.37 10.19 19.21
C ASP A 341 6.69 9.77 17.78
N TRP A 342 7.17 10.74 17.00
CA TRP A 342 7.71 10.53 15.66
C TRP A 342 9.22 10.30 15.72
N LYS A 343 9.70 9.30 14.97
CA LYS A 343 11.11 8.95 14.89
C LYS A 343 11.54 8.81 13.44
N TRP A 344 12.56 9.58 13.05
CA TRP A 344 13.24 9.39 11.77
C TRP A 344 13.88 8.00 11.70
N LEU A 345 13.61 7.30 10.61
CA LEU A 345 14.39 6.13 10.23
C LEU A 345 15.47 6.54 9.24
N ILE A 346 15.04 7.19 8.16
CA ILE A 346 15.88 7.63 7.05
C ILE A 346 15.58 9.11 6.87
N ARG A 347 16.62 9.93 6.93
CA ARG A 347 16.55 11.36 6.61
C ARG A 347 17.40 11.59 5.37
N GLU A 348 16.90 12.35 4.41
CA GLU A 348 17.75 12.85 3.33
C GLU A 348 18.92 13.59 3.97
N MET A 349 20.12 13.08 3.76
CA MET A 349 21.33 13.75 4.22
C MET A 349 21.57 14.91 3.25
N PRO A 350 21.79 16.16 3.74
CA PRO A 350 22.05 17.30 2.88
C PRO A 350 23.13 16.95 1.84
N LYS A 351 22.96 17.44 0.61
CA LYS A 351 23.98 17.24 -0.42
C LYS A 351 25.25 17.93 0.09
N ALA A 352 26.43 17.38 -0.22
CA ALA A 352 27.70 17.99 0.23
C ALA A 352 27.88 19.45 -0.24
N ARG A 353 27.12 19.90 -1.25
CA ARG A 353 27.03 21.31 -1.66
C ARG A 353 26.32 22.20 -0.65
N ASP A 354 25.35 21.68 0.11
CA ASP A 354 24.61 22.44 1.13
C ASP A 354 25.42 22.64 2.42
N ILE A 355 26.56 21.93 2.55
CA ILE A 355 27.51 22.07 3.67
C ILE A 355 28.51 23.21 3.40
N ALA A 356 28.65 23.65 2.15
CA ALA A 356 29.59 24.71 1.77
C ALA A 356 29.11 26.13 2.12
N ASP A 357 27.80 26.32 2.31
CA ASP A 357 27.19 27.65 2.54
C ASP A 357 26.78 27.89 4.02
N GLY A 358 27.52 27.30 4.97
CA GLY A 358 27.71 27.90 6.30
C GLY A 358 26.47 28.13 7.18
N ALA A 359 25.39 27.37 7.01
CA ALA A 359 24.23 27.46 7.90
C ALA A 359 23.83 26.07 8.43
N ILE A 360 24.35 25.74 9.62
CA ILE A 360 23.58 25.21 10.77
C ILE A 360 24.58 24.96 11.91
N GLU A 361 24.35 25.68 13.01
CA GLU A 361 24.95 25.40 14.30
C GLU A 361 24.70 23.95 14.70
N VAL A 362 25.76 23.32 15.17
CA VAL A 362 25.75 22.01 15.80
C VAL A 362 24.81 22.07 17.01
N LEU A 363 23.58 21.56 16.86
CA LEU A 363 22.80 21.10 18.00
C LEU A 363 23.39 19.76 18.47
N ALA A 364 24.54 19.87 19.13
CA ALA A 364 24.93 18.95 20.17
C ALA A 364 24.35 19.49 21.48
N SER A 365 23.45 18.75 22.12
CA SER A 365 23.50 18.52 23.57
C SER A 365 22.32 17.66 24.06
N ASN A 366 22.72 16.67 24.86
CA ASN A 366 22.01 15.87 25.88
C ASN A 366 20.88 14.91 25.46
#